data_AF-A0A015U1D1-F1
#
_entry.id   AF-A0A015U1D1-F1
#
_cell.length_a   1.000
_cell.length_b   1.000
_cell.length_c   1.000
_cell.angle_alpha   90.00
_cell.angle_beta   90.00
_cell.angle_gamma   90.00
#
_symmetry.space_group_name_H-M   'P 1'
#
loop_
_entity.id
_entity.type
_entity.pdbx_description
1 polymer ?
#
loop_
_entity_poly.entity_id
_entity_poly.type
_entity_poly.pdbx_seq_one_letter_code
_entity_poly.pdbx_strand_id
1 'polypeptide(L)' 'MNKLSKHIIIAIITITTIAGCIYAGNVERNDAVLSGMSMEKYQYIHDRIGGRASSSDVVKEYLRNQGFYDSKDY' A
#
# COMPACT_ATOMS: atom_id res chain seq x y z
N MET A 1 -20.64 1.05 34.43
CA MET A 1 -20.49 1.62 33.06
C MET A 1 -21.86 1.98 32.51
N ASN A 2 -22.09 3.22 32.09
CA ASN A 2 -23.38 3.62 31.52
C ASN A 2 -23.51 3.16 30.05
N LYS A 3 -24.74 3.10 29.52
CA LYS A 3 -25.01 2.62 28.14
C LYS A 3 -24.26 3.46 27.09
N LEU A 4 -24.10 4.76 27.32
CA LEU A 4 -23.40 5.67 26.42
C LEU A 4 -21.90 5.35 26.34
N SER A 5 -21.24 5.18 27.49
CA SER A 5 -19.82 4.79 27.57
C SER A 5 -19.56 3.44 26.90
N LYS A 6 -20.48 2.48 27.04
CA LYS A 6 -20.36 1.18 26.35
C LYS A 6 -20.39 1.33 24.83
N HIS A 7 -21.28 2.16 24.30
CA HIS A 7 -21.37 2.40 22.84
C HIS A 7 -20.14 3.13 22.32
N ILE A 8 -19.63 4.13 23.05
CA ILE A 8 -18.41 4.85 22.65
C ILE A 8 -17.21 3.90 22.58
N ILE A 9 -17.02 3.05 23.59
CA ILE A 9 -15.91 2.08 23.61
C ILE A 9 -16.03 1.10 22.43
N ILE A 10 -17.23 0.56 22.18
CA ILE A 10 -17.45 -0.33 21.04
C ILE A 10 -17.13 0.38 19.71
N ALA A 11 -17.60 1.62 19.54
CA ALA A 11 -17.32 2.39 18.33
C ALA A 11 -15.82 2.60 18.09
N ILE A 12 -15.06 2.95 19.13
CA ILE A 12 -13.60 3.11 19.04
C ILE A 12 -12.95 1.78 18.63
N ILE A 13 -13.29 0.67 19.29
CA ILE A 13 -12.76 -0.66 18.96
C ILE A 13 -13.05 -1.00 17.51
N THR A 14 -14.29 -0.80 17.05
CA THR A 14 -14.69 -1.08 15.66
C THR A 14 -13.87 -0.26 14.66
N ILE A 15 -13.69 1.04 14.90
CA ILE A 15 -12.91 1.91 14.01
C ILE A 15 -11.45 1.47 13.97
N THR A 16 -10.85 1.18 15.13
CA THR A 16 -9.45 0.72 15.20
C THR A 16 -9.25 -0.62 14.49
N THR A 17 -10.18 -1.55 14.62
CA THR A 17 -10.13 -2.84 13.93
C THR A 17 -10.22 -2.66 12.42
N ILE A 18 -11.16 -1.84 11.93
CA ILE A 18 -11.31 -1.56 10.49
C ILE A 18 -10.04 -0.91 9.93
N ALA A 19 -9.48 0.08 10.62
CA ALA A 19 -8.24 0.75 10.20
C ALA A 19 -7.06 -0.24 10.13
N GLY A 20 -6.94 -1.14 11.12
CA GLY A 20 -5.94 -2.21 11.13
C GLY A 20 -6.08 -3.15 9.94
N CYS A 21 -7.30 -3.60 9.63
CA CYS A 21 -7.55 -4.46 8.47
C CYS A 21 -7.21 -3.77 7.13
N ILE A 22 -7.55 -2.48 6.98
CA ILE A 22 -7.20 -1.71 5.78
C ILE A 22 -5.68 -1.59 5.63
N TYR A 23 -4.97 -1.31 6.72
CA TYR A 23 -3.52 -1.22 6.69
C TYR A 23 -2.87 -2.56 6.31
N ALA A 24 -3.29 -3.66 6.94
CA ALA A 24 -2.80 -4.99 6.62
C ALA A 24 -3.04 -5.36 5.15
N GLY A 25 -4.25 -5.12 4.63
CA GLY A 25 -4.56 -5.37 3.23
C GLY A 25 -3.71 -4.53 2.26
N ASN A 26 -3.38 -3.28 2.61
CA ASN A 26 -2.48 -2.46 1.81
C ASN A 26 -1.03 -2.99 1.83
N VAL A 27 -0.56 -3.50 2.97
CA VAL A 27 0.76 -4.13 3.08
C VAL A 27 0.82 -5.38 2.20
N GLU A 28 -0.14 -6.29 2.32
CA GLU A 28 -0.21 -7.50 1.49
C GLU A 28 -0.30 -7.17 -0.01
N ARG A 29 -1.11 -6.18 -0.38
CA ARG A 29 -1.20 -5.73 -1.77
C ARG A 29 0.13 -5.21 -2.30
N ASN A 30 0.84 -4.40 -1.50
CA ASN A 30 2.13 -3.87 -1.91
C ASN A 30 3.16 -5.00 -2.06
N ASP A 31 3.17 -5.95 -1.14
CA ASP A 31 4.06 -7.11 -1.18
C ASP A 31 3.78 -8.01 -2.41
N ALA A 32 2.51 -8.25 -2.74
CA ALA A 32 2.12 -8.99 -3.94
C ALA A 32 2.58 -8.29 -5.24
N VAL A 33 2.51 -6.96 -5.30
CA VAL A 33 3.01 -6.20 -6.47
C VAL A 33 4.54 -6.27 -6.55
N LEU A 34 5.23 -6.06 -5.43
CA LEU A 34 6.69 -6.05 -5.39
C LEU A 34 7.29 -7.43 -5.67
N SER A 35 6.71 -8.50 -5.12
CA SER A 35 7.15 -9.88 -5.38
C SER A 35 6.96 -10.30 -6.84
N GLY A 36 5.97 -9.74 -7.54
CA GLY A 36 5.76 -9.94 -8.98
C GLY A 36 6.60 -9.01 -9.88
N MET A 37 7.33 -8.06 -9.33
CA MET A 37 8.10 -7.06 -10.07
C MET A 37 9.56 -7.49 -10.21
N SER A 38 10.12 -7.39 -11.41
CA SER A 38 11.56 -7.60 -11.60
C SER A 38 12.37 -6.49 -10.91
N MET A 39 13.58 -6.81 -10.46
CA MET A 39 14.46 -5.83 -9.81
C MET A 39 14.77 -4.64 -10.72
N GLU A 40 14.96 -4.87 -12.02
CA GLU A 40 15.22 -3.81 -13.00
C GLU A 40 14.02 -2.86 -13.16
N LYS A 41 12.79 -3.41 -13.25
CA LYS A 41 11.57 -2.61 -13.26
C LYS A 41 11.43 -1.79 -11.98
N TYR A 42 11.71 -2.40 -10.82
CA TYR A 42 11.68 -1.70 -9.54
C TYR A 42 12.67 -0.53 -9.50
N GLN A 43 13.95 -0.78 -9.84
CA GLN A 43 15.00 0.23 -9.83
C GLN A 43 14.71 1.36 -10.82
N TYR A 44 14.26 1.02 -12.02
CA TYR A 44 13.87 2.02 -13.02
C TYR A 44 12.79 2.96 -12.50
N ILE A 45 11.74 2.41 -11.87
CA ILE A 45 10.65 3.22 -11.32
C ILE A 45 11.16 4.06 -10.16
N HIS A 46 11.92 3.45 -9.23
CA HIS A 46 12.50 4.11 -8.06
C HIS A 46 13.40 5.29 -8.44
N ASP A 47 14.27 5.12 -9.43
CA ASP A 47 15.15 6.19 -9.91
C ASP A 47 14.35 7.29 -10.63
N ARG A 48 13.30 6.92 -11.36
CA ARG A 48 12.42 7.86 -12.07
C ARG A 48 11.63 8.77 -11.12
N ILE A 49 11.14 8.24 -10.00
CA ILE A 49 10.40 9.03 -8.99
C ILE A 49 11.32 9.71 -7.96
N GLY A 50 12.62 9.38 -8.00
CA GLY A 50 13.67 9.97 -7.18
C GLY A 50 14.12 9.04 -6.05
N GLY A 51 15.44 8.92 -5.85
CA GLY A 51 16.07 7.94 -4.95
C GLY A 51 15.80 8.07 -3.44
N ARG A 52 14.86 8.91 -3.02
CA ARG A 52 14.31 8.96 -1.65
C ARG A 52 12.92 8.33 -1.54
N ALA A 53 12.39 7.80 -2.63
CA ALA A 53 11.07 7.20 -2.66
C ALA A 53 11.04 5.87 -1.89
N SER A 54 9.94 5.65 -1.17
CA SER A 54 9.73 4.35 -0.52
C SER A 54 9.26 3.30 -1.52
N SER A 55 9.36 2.02 -1.16
CA SER A 55 8.77 0.94 -1.97
C SER A 55 7.25 1.10 -2.14
N SER A 56 6.55 1.73 -1.19
CA SER A 56 5.13 2.06 -1.35
C SER A 56 4.91 3.11 -2.44
N ASP A 57 5.81 4.08 -2.58
CA ASP A 57 5.73 5.09 -3.63
C ASP A 57 6.01 4.48 -5.01
N VAL A 58 6.95 3.53 -5.09
CA VAL A 58 7.18 2.72 -6.30
C VAL A 58 5.91 1.95 -6.70
N VAL A 59 5.26 1.28 -5.74
CA VAL A 59 3.99 0.55 -6.01
C VAL A 59 2.88 1.49 -6.44
N LYS A 60 2.71 2.65 -5.79
CA LYS A 60 1.72 3.65 -6.18
C LYS A 60 1.96 4.17 -7.59
N GLU A 61 3.21 4.51 -7.91
CA GLU A 61 3.60 4.96 -9.23
C GLU A 61 3.35 3.88 -10.29
N TYR A 62 3.74 2.64 -10.00
CA TYR A 62 3.49 1.50 -10.87
C TYR A 62 1.99 1.32 -11.14
N LEU A 63 1.16 1.24 -10.10
CA LEU A 63 -0.29 1.07 -10.25
C LEU A 63 -0.95 2.23 -10.98
N ARG A 64 -0.44 3.46 -10.83
CA ARG A 64 -0.96 4.65 -11.54
C ARG A 64 -0.67 4.59 -13.04
N ASN A 65 0.46 4.02 -13.43
CA ASN A 65 0.96 4.00 -14.82
C ASN A 65 1.25 2.58 -15.32
N GLN A 66 0.45 1.60 -14.89
CA GLN A 66 0.76 0.18 -15.06
C GLN A 66 1.00 -0.19 -16.53
N GLY A 67 0.12 0.22 -17.44
CA GLY A 67 0.26 -0.09 -18.87
C GLY A 67 1.53 0.50 -19.52
N PHE A 68 2.07 1.60 -18.98
CA PHE A 68 3.35 2.15 -19.44
C PHE A 68 4.53 1.33 -18.93
N TYR A 69 4.47 0.86 -17.68
CA TYR A 69 5.54 0.05 -17.12
C TYR A 69 5.50 -1.40 -17.59
N ASP A 70 4.34 -1.93 -17.98
CA ASP A 70 4.22 -3.29 -18.51
C ASP A 70 4.54 -3.39 -20.00
N SER A 71 4.53 -2.29 -20.74
CA SER A 71 4.90 -2.26 -22.17
C SER A 71 6.40 -2.14 -22.43
N LYS A 72 7.21 -2.04 -21.37
CA LYS A 72 8.66 -1.88 -21.45
C LYS A 72 9.38 -3.19 -21.22
N ASP A 73 10.44 -3.39 -21.98
CA ASP A 73 11.54 -4.27 -21.59
C ASP A 73 12.47 -3.50 -20.63
N TYR A 74 12.91 -4.19 -19.58
CA TYR A 74 13.80 -3.67 -18.53
C TYR A 74 15.12 -4.40 -18.56
#